data_AF-A0A1I1UZM8-F1
#
_entry.id   AF-A0A1I1UZM8-F1
#
_cell.length_a   1.000
_cell.length_b   1.000
_cell.length_c   1.000
_cell.angle_alpha   90.00
_cell.angle_beta   90.00
_cell.angle_gamma   90.00
#
_symmetry.space_group_name_H-M   'P 1'
#
loop_
_entity.id
_entity.type
_entity.pdbx_description
1 polymer ?
#
loop_
_entity_poly.entity_id
_entity_poly.type
_entity_poly.pdbx_seq_one_letter_code
_entity_poly.pdbx_strand_id
1 'polypeptide(L)'
;MAGSAARGTVGLALCGDVMLGRGIDQILPHPGDPALREPYVRDARGYVALAEDAAGVQVPHPAPPEWPWGEALRAMDEQAPDAVRLLNLETSVTTSADFEPGKGIHYRMHPANLPCLAAARPDVCVLANNHVLDFGRRGLAETLEALAGAGLRTAGAGRDADRAGRPAAVPLPADGGTPRGQRGQRGRVLVFALAMPSAGVPLEWGATARRAGVDFLPGPSAQAADVLAHRIGQARRPGDLVVVSLHWGSNWGWEIPPDHVTFAHALIDGGADVVHGHSSHHPRPPEVYRGKLVLYGCGDLVNDYEGIAGYEEFRDDLRLCHLARLEPDTGRLAELRMVPLRARGLRLEHASGGETEWLRRTLTAAARPFGTHLSTDKDGNLALHR
;
A
#
# COMPACT_ATOMS: atom_id res chain seq x y z
N MET A 1 6.16 34.88 24.29
CA MET A 1 6.42 35.39 22.93
C MET A 1 5.74 34.48 21.93
N ALA A 2 4.91 35.08 21.07
CA ALA A 2 4.20 34.52 19.91
C ALA A 2 3.48 33.18 20.10
N GLY A 3 2.15 33.26 20.25
CA GLY A 3 1.25 32.13 20.14
C GLY A 3 1.47 31.37 18.82
N SER A 4 1.74 30.08 18.96
CA SER A 4 1.67 29.11 17.88
C SER A 4 0.22 29.09 17.38
N ALA A 5 -0.07 29.83 16.31
CA ALA A 5 -1.26 29.56 15.52
C ALA A 5 -1.27 28.04 15.23
N ALA A 6 -2.32 27.34 15.67
CA ALA A 6 -2.45 25.91 15.46
C ALA A 6 -2.40 25.63 13.96
N ARG A 7 -1.23 25.26 13.44
CA ARG A 7 -1.06 24.79 12.07
C ARG A 7 -1.85 23.47 12.00
N GLY A 8 -2.82 23.39 11.11
CA GLY A 8 -3.66 22.19 10.92
C GLY A 8 -2.82 20.92 10.67
N THR A 9 -3.43 19.74 10.74
CA THR A 9 -2.74 18.46 10.47
C THR A 9 -2.65 18.16 8.97
N VAL A 10 -1.72 17.29 8.57
CA VAL A 10 -1.70 16.70 7.22
C VAL A 10 -2.29 15.30 7.29
N GLY A 11 -3.33 15.03 6.51
CA GLY A 11 -3.92 13.70 6.38
C GLY A 11 -3.14 12.81 5.42
N LEU A 12 -2.97 11.53 5.79
CA LEU A 12 -2.50 10.46 4.92
C LEU A 12 -3.53 9.31 4.96
N ALA A 13 -3.90 8.80 3.80
CA ALA A 13 -4.60 7.53 3.66
C ALA A 13 -3.58 6.50 3.14
N LEU A 14 -3.19 5.59 4.03
CA LEU A 14 -2.17 4.58 3.82
C LEU A 14 -2.87 3.23 3.60
N CYS A 15 -2.96 2.85 2.32
CA CYS A 15 -3.58 1.61 1.87
C CYS A 15 -2.52 0.53 1.71
N GLY A 16 -2.92 -0.71 2.02
CA GLY A 16 -2.09 -1.89 1.80
C GLY A 16 -1.98 -2.31 0.33
N ASP A 17 -1.87 -3.61 0.12
CA ASP A 17 -1.55 -4.17 -1.20
C ASP A 17 -2.80 -4.19 -2.09
N VAL A 18 -2.67 -3.62 -3.28
CA VAL A 18 -3.74 -3.48 -4.27
C VAL A 18 -3.38 -4.34 -5.47
N MET A 19 -3.99 -5.51 -5.52
CA MET A 19 -3.84 -6.53 -6.54
C MET A 19 -5.09 -6.55 -7.45
N LEU A 20 -5.08 -5.75 -8.51
CA LEU A 20 -6.19 -5.64 -9.47
C LEU A 20 -6.07 -6.63 -10.63
N GLY A 21 -5.03 -7.47 -10.63
CA GLY A 21 -4.82 -8.48 -11.68
C GLY A 21 -5.63 -9.75 -11.44
N ARG A 22 -5.42 -10.75 -12.31
CA ARG A 22 -6.07 -12.08 -12.23
C ARG A 22 -7.59 -11.95 -12.13
N GLY A 23 -8.23 -12.47 -11.08
CA GLY A 23 -9.69 -12.52 -10.94
C GLY A 23 -10.34 -11.14 -11.01
N ILE A 24 -9.74 -10.12 -10.40
CA ILE A 24 -10.25 -8.74 -10.44
C ILE A 24 -10.23 -8.20 -11.88
N ASP A 25 -9.15 -8.39 -12.63
CA ASP A 25 -9.07 -7.93 -14.03
C ASP A 25 -10.15 -8.60 -14.90
N GLN A 26 -10.50 -9.86 -14.61
CA GLN A 26 -11.50 -10.61 -15.37
C GLN A 26 -12.92 -10.08 -15.21
N ILE A 27 -13.27 -9.47 -14.07
CA ILE A 27 -14.62 -8.89 -13.89
C ILE A 27 -14.73 -7.49 -14.50
N LEU A 28 -13.64 -6.83 -14.87
CA LEU A 28 -13.64 -5.44 -15.35
C LEU A 28 -14.00 -5.32 -16.84
N PRO A 29 -14.28 -4.10 -17.37
CA PRO A 29 -14.75 -3.91 -18.74
C PRO A 29 -13.81 -4.37 -19.86
N HIS A 30 -12.50 -4.45 -19.60
CA HIS A 30 -11.49 -4.80 -20.61
C HIS A 30 -10.55 -5.91 -20.10
N PRO A 31 -11.06 -7.12 -19.82
CA PRO A 31 -10.25 -8.18 -19.23
C PRO A 31 -9.12 -8.59 -20.18
N GLY A 32 -7.93 -8.79 -19.65
CA GLY A 32 -6.80 -9.37 -20.35
C GLY A 32 -6.95 -10.88 -20.56
N ASP A 33 -5.95 -11.50 -21.19
CA ASP A 33 -5.91 -12.96 -21.34
C ASP A 33 -5.91 -13.65 -19.96
N PRO A 34 -6.90 -14.53 -19.68
CA PRO A 34 -7.08 -15.17 -18.37
C PRO A 34 -6.05 -16.28 -18.09
N ALA A 35 -5.23 -16.67 -19.06
CA ALA A 35 -4.30 -17.78 -18.89
C ALA A 35 -3.27 -17.50 -17.79
N LEU A 36 -3.21 -18.40 -16.80
CA LEU A 36 -2.25 -18.37 -15.71
C LEU A 36 -1.13 -19.40 -15.91
N ARG A 37 -0.07 -19.28 -15.11
CA ARG A 37 1.07 -20.22 -15.06
C ARG A 37 1.18 -20.93 -13.70
N GLU A 38 0.14 -20.83 -12.90
CA GLU A 38 0.08 -21.41 -11.56
C GLU A 38 -0.17 -22.93 -11.64
N PRO A 39 0.35 -23.72 -10.69
CA PRO A 39 0.20 -25.16 -10.72
C PRO A 39 -1.23 -25.64 -10.41
N TYR A 40 -2.04 -24.83 -9.72
CA TYR A 40 -3.37 -25.21 -9.23
C TYR A 40 -4.53 -24.56 -10.01
N VAL A 41 -4.39 -23.32 -10.49
CA VAL A 41 -5.40 -22.64 -11.31
C VAL A 41 -4.76 -22.16 -12.61
N ARG A 42 -5.37 -22.49 -13.75
CA ARG A 42 -4.82 -22.14 -15.08
C ARG A 42 -5.58 -21.03 -15.78
N ASP A 43 -6.71 -20.60 -15.22
CA ASP A 43 -7.59 -19.60 -15.78
C ASP A 43 -8.05 -18.66 -14.66
N ALA A 44 -7.79 -17.36 -14.81
CA ALA A 44 -8.07 -16.35 -13.79
C ALA A 44 -9.56 -16.26 -13.42
N ARG A 45 -10.48 -16.69 -14.29
CA ARG A 45 -11.92 -16.74 -14.00
C ARG A 45 -12.26 -17.78 -12.93
N GLY A 46 -11.36 -18.74 -12.67
CA GLY A 46 -11.47 -19.66 -11.54
C GLY A 46 -11.49 -18.92 -10.19
N TYR A 47 -10.76 -17.82 -10.05
CA TYR A 47 -10.78 -17.01 -8.82
C TYR A 47 -12.09 -16.23 -8.65
N VAL A 48 -12.71 -15.81 -9.76
CA VAL A 48 -14.05 -15.21 -9.72
C VAL A 48 -15.07 -16.23 -9.22
N ALA A 49 -15.05 -17.45 -9.76
CA ALA A 49 -15.93 -18.53 -9.31
C ALA A 49 -15.72 -18.89 -7.83
N LEU A 50 -14.46 -18.96 -7.37
CA LEU A 50 -14.16 -19.20 -5.95
C LEU A 50 -14.73 -18.10 -5.05
N ALA A 51 -14.58 -16.83 -5.44
CA ALA A 51 -15.12 -15.71 -4.69
C ALA A 51 -16.65 -15.72 -4.66
N GLU A 52 -17.31 -16.00 -5.78
CA GLU A 52 -18.77 -16.12 -5.87
C GLU A 52 -19.31 -17.24 -4.97
N ASP A 53 -18.69 -18.42 -5.02
CA ASP A 53 -19.06 -19.58 -4.22
C ASP A 53 -18.87 -19.30 -2.72
N ALA A 54 -17.73 -18.69 -2.34
CA ALA A 54 -17.43 -18.36 -0.95
C ALA A 54 -18.38 -17.29 -0.39
N ALA A 55 -18.69 -16.26 -1.18
CA ALA A 55 -19.54 -15.15 -0.77
C ALA A 55 -21.05 -15.46 -0.88
N GLY A 56 -21.42 -16.48 -1.67
CA GLY A 56 -22.81 -16.81 -2.01
C GLY A 56 -23.47 -15.71 -2.83
N VAL A 57 -22.72 -15.05 -3.72
CA VAL A 57 -23.19 -13.94 -4.58
C VAL A 57 -22.73 -14.15 -6.01
N GLN A 58 -23.34 -13.41 -6.94
CA GLN A 58 -22.85 -13.29 -8.31
C GLN A 58 -22.19 -11.93 -8.48
N VAL A 59 -20.97 -11.91 -9.01
CA VAL A 59 -20.23 -10.68 -9.26
C VAL A 59 -20.64 -10.13 -10.64
N PRO A 60 -20.90 -8.82 -10.78
CA PRO A 60 -21.24 -8.25 -12.08
C PRO A 60 -20.12 -8.45 -13.10
N HIS A 61 -20.49 -8.72 -14.36
CA HIS A 61 -19.53 -8.85 -15.46
C HIS A 61 -20.09 -8.18 -16.74
N PRO A 62 -19.54 -7.02 -17.17
CA PRO A 62 -18.47 -6.29 -16.51
C PRO A 62 -18.98 -5.58 -15.23
N ALA A 63 -18.18 -5.64 -14.18
CA ALA A 63 -18.31 -4.81 -12.99
C ALA A 63 -17.88 -3.37 -13.31
N PRO A 64 -18.52 -2.38 -12.66
CA PRO A 64 -18.07 -1.00 -12.78
C PRO A 64 -16.70 -0.82 -12.11
N PRO A 65 -15.85 0.14 -12.56
CA PRO A 65 -14.49 0.32 -12.06
C PRO A 65 -14.36 0.50 -10.53
N GLU A 66 -15.38 1.06 -9.88
CA GLU A 66 -15.44 1.26 -8.44
C GLU A 66 -15.75 -0.02 -7.64
N TRP A 67 -16.19 -1.10 -8.29
CA TRP A 67 -16.68 -2.32 -7.62
C TRP A 67 -15.69 -2.89 -6.61
N PRO A 68 -14.39 -3.13 -6.95
CA PRO A 68 -13.46 -3.75 -6.01
C PRO A 68 -13.22 -2.91 -4.75
N TRP A 69 -13.34 -1.59 -4.87
CA TRP A 69 -13.09 -0.67 -3.78
C TRP A 69 -14.25 -0.55 -2.81
N GLY A 70 -15.48 -0.74 -3.28
CA GLY A 70 -16.70 -0.69 -2.46
C GLY A 70 -16.71 0.46 -1.44
N GLU A 71 -16.91 0.10 -0.16
CA GLU A 71 -17.00 1.08 0.94
C GLU A 71 -15.68 1.79 1.25
N ALA A 72 -14.54 1.31 0.76
CA ALA A 72 -13.24 1.97 0.98
C ALA A 72 -13.19 3.36 0.34
N LEU A 73 -13.81 3.55 -0.85
CA LEU A 73 -13.87 4.86 -1.50
C LEU A 73 -14.61 5.86 -0.62
N ARG A 74 -15.78 5.45 -0.14
CA ARG A 74 -16.62 6.27 0.72
C ARG A 74 -15.91 6.60 2.04
N ALA A 75 -15.27 5.61 2.65
CA ALA A 75 -14.50 5.81 3.88
C ALA A 75 -13.38 6.86 3.70
N MET A 76 -12.59 6.77 2.63
CA MET A 76 -11.55 7.76 2.34
C MET A 76 -12.14 9.15 2.02
N ASP A 77 -13.26 9.20 1.32
CA ASP A 77 -13.91 10.46 0.91
C ASP A 77 -14.58 11.18 2.09
N GLU A 78 -15.23 10.45 3.00
CA GLU A 78 -15.96 11.05 4.13
C GLU A 78 -15.06 11.31 5.33
N GLN A 79 -14.12 10.41 5.64
CA GLN A 79 -13.32 10.48 6.86
C GLN A 79 -11.98 11.19 6.66
N ALA A 80 -11.46 11.23 5.43
CA ALA A 80 -10.16 11.82 5.09
C ALA A 80 -10.13 12.47 3.69
N PRO A 81 -11.07 13.38 3.35
CA PRO A 81 -11.20 13.97 2.01
C PRO A 81 -9.95 14.74 1.54
N ASP A 82 -9.18 15.28 2.49
CA ASP A 82 -7.98 16.08 2.28
C ASP A 82 -6.69 15.26 2.30
N ALA A 83 -6.77 13.96 2.60
CA ALA A 83 -5.59 13.13 2.77
C ALA A 83 -4.85 12.85 1.46
N VAL A 84 -3.53 12.76 1.56
CA VAL A 84 -2.70 12.20 0.49
C VAL A 84 -2.88 10.69 0.47
N ARG A 85 -3.28 10.13 -0.68
CA ARG A 85 -3.61 8.70 -0.82
C ARG A 85 -2.43 7.91 -1.38
N LEU A 86 -1.93 6.97 -0.59
CA LEU A 86 -0.81 6.09 -0.97
C LEU A 86 -1.29 4.65 -0.96
N LEU A 87 -0.94 3.90 -2.00
CA LEU A 87 -1.19 2.45 -2.08
C LEU A 87 0.04 1.73 -2.63
N ASN A 88 0.18 0.45 -2.32
CA ASN A 88 1.10 -0.44 -3.00
C ASN A 88 0.38 -1.12 -4.16
N LEU A 89 0.72 -0.74 -5.39
CA LEU A 89 0.17 -1.35 -6.60
C LEU A 89 0.96 -2.61 -6.90
N GLU A 90 0.47 -3.73 -6.39
CA GLU A 90 1.11 -5.04 -6.47
C GLU A 90 0.59 -5.82 -7.68
N THR A 91 0.61 -5.17 -8.83
CA THR A 91 0.11 -5.73 -10.09
C THR A 91 0.82 -5.06 -11.24
N SER A 92 1.22 -5.87 -12.23
CA SER A 92 1.72 -5.36 -13.50
C SER A 92 0.55 -4.86 -14.37
N VAL A 93 0.63 -3.62 -14.84
CA VAL A 93 -0.39 -3.01 -15.71
C VAL A 93 0.11 -3.08 -17.15
N THR A 94 -0.22 -4.16 -17.85
CA THR A 94 0.49 -4.53 -19.08
C THR A 94 -0.32 -5.47 -19.97
N THR A 95 -0.14 -5.37 -21.28
CA THR A 95 -0.59 -6.35 -22.27
C THR A 95 0.48 -7.39 -22.61
N SER A 96 1.71 -7.21 -22.11
CA SER A 96 2.83 -8.11 -22.31
C SER A 96 2.49 -9.55 -21.91
N ALA A 97 2.99 -10.51 -22.69
CA ALA A 97 2.94 -11.93 -22.42
C ALA A 97 4.30 -12.49 -21.96
N ASP A 98 5.28 -11.62 -21.67
CA ASP A 98 6.62 -12.00 -21.21
C ASP A 98 6.62 -12.44 -19.74
N PHE A 99 5.92 -13.52 -19.41
CA PHE A 99 5.91 -14.08 -18.05
C PHE A 99 7.33 -14.25 -17.49
N GLU A 100 7.55 -13.79 -16.26
CA GLU A 100 8.80 -14.06 -15.56
C GLU A 100 8.93 -15.58 -15.32
N PRO A 101 9.99 -16.22 -15.86
CA PRO A 101 10.20 -17.65 -15.70
C PRO A 101 10.41 -18.05 -14.23
N GLY A 102 9.84 -19.20 -13.83
CA GLY A 102 10.05 -19.76 -12.50
C GLY A 102 9.29 -19.07 -11.36
N LYS A 103 8.62 -17.93 -11.63
CA LYS A 103 7.69 -17.31 -10.69
C LYS A 103 6.37 -18.11 -10.65
N GLY A 104 5.88 -18.37 -9.45
CA GLY A 104 4.69 -19.19 -9.24
C GLY A 104 3.36 -18.50 -9.57
N ILE A 105 3.22 -17.22 -9.22
CA ILE A 105 1.97 -16.42 -9.32
C ILE A 105 2.26 -15.15 -10.11
N HIS A 106 1.34 -14.75 -10.99
CA HIS A 106 1.48 -13.55 -11.82
C HIS A 106 0.22 -12.69 -11.79
N TYR A 107 0.34 -11.40 -11.47
CA TYR A 107 -0.75 -10.43 -11.52
C TYR A 107 -0.62 -9.50 -12.72
N ARG A 108 -1.56 -9.65 -13.66
CA ARG A 108 -1.74 -8.75 -14.81
C ARG A 108 -3.09 -8.07 -14.73
N MET A 109 -3.08 -6.74 -14.81
CA MET A 109 -4.25 -5.96 -15.16
C MET A 109 -4.05 -5.38 -16.55
N HIS A 110 -5.07 -5.47 -17.41
CA HIS A 110 -5.02 -4.86 -18.72
C HIS A 110 -4.98 -3.32 -18.58
N PRO A 111 -4.13 -2.58 -19.32
CA PRO A 111 -4.02 -1.12 -19.17
C PRO A 111 -5.32 -0.34 -19.38
N ALA A 112 -6.24 -0.85 -20.21
CA ALA A 112 -7.57 -0.23 -20.39
C ALA A 112 -8.46 -0.29 -19.13
N ASN A 113 -8.12 -1.11 -18.13
CA ASN A 113 -8.79 -1.17 -16.83
C ASN A 113 -8.22 -0.19 -15.79
N LEU A 114 -7.27 0.69 -16.17
CA LEU A 114 -6.77 1.77 -15.30
C LEU A 114 -7.86 2.65 -14.65
N PRO A 115 -9.06 2.87 -15.23
CA PRO A 115 -10.15 3.53 -14.52
C PRO A 115 -10.50 2.89 -13.16
N CYS A 116 -10.30 1.58 -12.99
CA CYS A 116 -10.48 0.90 -11.71
C CYS A 116 -9.49 1.43 -10.66
N LEU A 117 -8.20 1.50 -10.99
CA LEU A 117 -7.21 2.09 -10.10
C LEU A 117 -7.46 3.58 -9.85
N ALA A 118 -7.88 4.31 -10.89
CA ALA A 118 -8.15 5.75 -10.79
C ALA A 118 -9.38 6.07 -9.91
N ALA A 119 -10.32 5.14 -9.72
CA ALA A 119 -11.48 5.32 -8.85
C ALA A 119 -11.09 5.64 -7.40
N ALA A 120 -9.98 5.06 -6.91
CA ALA A 120 -9.43 5.37 -5.58
C ALA A 120 -8.79 6.76 -5.47
N ARG A 121 -8.52 7.41 -6.61
CA ARG A 121 -7.80 8.69 -6.72
C ARG A 121 -6.45 8.68 -5.98
N PRO A 122 -5.58 7.68 -6.21
CA PRO A 122 -4.29 7.62 -5.53
C PRO A 122 -3.40 8.80 -5.93
N ASP A 123 -2.71 9.36 -4.95
CA ASP A 123 -1.68 10.38 -5.20
C ASP A 123 -0.34 9.77 -5.56
N VAL A 124 -0.06 8.59 -5.01
CA VAL A 124 1.14 7.79 -5.28
C VAL A 124 0.77 6.31 -5.34
N CYS A 125 1.17 5.66 -6.42
CA CYS A 125 1.22 4.20 -6.53
C CYS A 125 2.65 3.73 -6.27
N VAL A 126 2.87 3.02 -5.17
CA VAL A 126 4.15 2.36 -4.91
C VAL A 126 4.27 1.11 -5.78
N LEU A 127 5.44 0.93 -6.40
CA LEU A 127 5.73 -0.16 -7.33
C LEU A 127 6.89 -1.06 -6.87
N ALA A 128 7.58 -0.71 -5.78
CA ALA A 128 8.63 -1.54 -5.22
C ALA A 128 8.00 -2.73 -4.49
N ASN A 129 7.61 -3.76 -5.24
CA ASN A 129 7.06 -5.00 -4.73
C ASN A 129 7.48 -6.19 -5.60
N ASN A 130 7.09 -7.38 -5.18
CA ASN A 130 7.38 -8.63 -5.84
C ASN A 130 6.50 -8.91 -7.08
N HIS A 131 5.53 -8.08 -7.45
CA HIS A 131 4.63 -8.35 -8.59
C HIS A 131 4.75 -7.37 -9.78
N VAL A 132 5.58 -6.33 -9.65
CA VAL A 132 5.78 -5.33 -10.71
C VAL A 132 6.55 -5.83 -11.94
N LEU A 133 7.25 -6.96 -11.80
CA LEU A 133 8.08 -7.58 -12.86
C LEU A 133 7.55 -8.95 -13.29
N ASP A 134 6.29 -9.27 -12.97
CA ASP A 134 5.64 -10.53 -13.33
C ASP A 134 5.65 -10.80 -14.84
N PHE A 135 5.67 -9.73 -15.64
CA PHE A 135 5.74 -9.80 -17.10
C PHE A 135 7.08 -9.25 -17.63
N GLY A 136 8.13 -9.46 -16.83
CA GLY A 136 9.49 -9.07 -17.13
C GLY A 136 9.64 -7.55 -17.32
N ARG A 137 10.76 -7.15 -17.89
CA ARG A 137 11.09 -5.72 -18.06
C ARG A 137 10.27 -5.03 -19.13
N ARG A 138 9.72 -5.78 -20.10
CA ARG A 138 8.75 -5.25 -21.06
C ARG A 138 7.45 -4.88 -20.35
N GLY A 139 6.94 -5.78 -19.50
CA GLY A 139 5.76 -5.50 -18.68
C GLY A 139 5.95 -4.35 -17.70
N LEU A 140 7.12 -4.26 -17.05
CA LEU A 140 7.46 -3.11 -16.20
C LEU A 140 7.49 -1.80 -17.02
N ALA A 141 8.09 -1.80 -18.22
CA ALA A 141 8.16 -0.61 -19.05
C ALA A 141 6.76 -0.13 -19.47
N GLU A 142 5.88 -1.05 -19.90
CA GLU A 142 4.49 -0.73 -20.24
C GLU A 142 3.71 -0.27 -19.01
N THR A 143 3.92 -0.90 -17.84
CA THR A 143 3.31 -0.46 -16.56
C THR A 143 3.67 0.98 -16.24
N LEU A 144 4.95 1.34 -16.33
CA LEU A 144 5.41 2.71 -16.09
C LEU A 144 4.81 3.70 -17.09
N GLU A 145 4.68 3.32 -18.36
CA GLU A 145 4.08 4.15 -19.41
C GLU A 145 2.57 4.33 -19.23
N ALA A 146 1.85 3.26 -18.90
CA ALA A 146 0.41 3.28 -18.68
C ALA A 146 0.05 4.16 -17.47
N LEU A 147 0.76 4.01 -16.35
CA LEU A 147 0.55 4.83 -15.15
C LEU A 147 0.89 6.30 -15.41
N ALA A 148 2.01 6.58 -16.11
CA ALA A 148 2.36 7.95 -16.48
C ALA A 148 1.34 8.59 -17.44
N GLY A 149 0.84 7.82 -18.42
CA GLY A 149 -0.20 8.26 -19.36
C GLY A 149 -1.54 8.57 -18.67
N ALA A 150 -1.84 7.89 -17.56
CA ALA A 150 -2.98 8.20 -16.70
C ALA A 150 -2.72 9.31 -15.67
N GLY A 151 -1.52 9.91 -15.66
CA GLY A 151 -1.17 10.98 -14.72
C GLY A 151 -0.94 10.50 -13.28
N LEU A 152 -0.75 9.20 -13.06
CA LEU A 152 -0.51 8.61 -11.75
C LEU A 152 0.99 8.69 -11.40
N ARG A 153 1.30 9.24 -10.22
CA ARG A 153 2.69 9.29 -9.74
C ARG A 153 3.08 7.92 -9.20
N THR A 154 4.33 7.54 -9.43
CA THR A 154 4.88 6.28 -8.96
C THR A 154 6.15 6.48 -8.13
N ALA A 155 6.45 5.52 -7.25
CA ALA A 155 7.70 5.43 -6.51
C ALA A 155 8.20 3.98 -6.47
N GLY A 156 9.51 3.79 -6.41
CA GLY A 156 10.13 2.50 -6.11
C GLY A 156 10.37 1.56 -7.31
N ALA A 157 10.04 1.98 -8.53
CA ALA A 157 10.44 1.28 -9.75
C ALA A 157 10.72 2.28 -10.88
N GLY A 158 11.62 1.92 -11.78
CA GLY A 158 12.05 2.83 -12.84
C GLY A 158 12.77 2.13 -13.99
N ARG A 159 13.08 2.91 -15.04
CA ARG A 159 13.86 2.43 -16.20
C ARG A 159 15.35 2.26 -15.91
N ASP A 160 15.80 2.77 -14.77
CA ASP A 160 17.16 2.75 -14.25
C ASP A 160 17.12 2.98 -12.73
N ALA A 161 18.26 2.81 -12.06
CA ALA A 161 18.39 2.97 -10.61
C ALA A 161 18.05 4.39 -10.11
N ASP A 162 18.41 5.42 -10.87
CA ASP A 162 18.14 6.81 -10.50
C ASP A 162 16.64 7.10 -10.46
N ARG A 163 15.90 6.61 -11.47
CA ARG A 163 14.43 6.74 -11.53
C ARG A 163 13.75 5.88 -10.48
N ALA A 164 14.21 4.66 -10.26
CA ALA A 164 13.64 3.76 -9.26
C ALA A 164 13.80 4.33 -7.84
N GLY A 165 14.98 4.88 -7.54
CA GLY A 165 15.30 5.49 -6.25
C GLY A 165 14.81 6.92 -6.04
N ARG A 166 14.17 7.53 -7.04
CA ARG A 166 13.62 8.88 -6.92
C ARG A 166 12.30 8.84 -6.13
N PRO A 167 12.13 9.65 -5.07
CA PRO A 167 10.87 9.68 -4.35
C PRO A 167 9.76 10.31 -5.20
N ALA A 168 8.53 9.82 -5.04
CA ALA A 168 7.36 10.57 -5.48
C ALA A 168 7.20 11.79 -4.56
N ALA A 169 6.78 12.92 -5.13
CA ALA A 169 6.57 14.16 -4.40
C ALA A 169 5.16 14.68 -4.64
N VAL A 170 4.35 14.72 -3.57
CA VAL A 170 2.98 15.25 -3.61
C VAL A 170 2.97 16.63 -2.94
N PRO A 171 2.70 17.72 -3.68
CA PRO A 171 2.61 19.05 -3.09
C PRO A 171 1.51 19.14 -2.03
N LEU A 172 1.80 19.80 -0.91
CA LEU A 172 0.83 20.14 0.14
C LEU A 172 0.40 21.61 -0.01
N PRO A 173 -0.90 21.92 -0.12
CA PRO A 173 -1.39 23.30 -0.21
C PRO A 173 -1.07 24.09 1.07
N ALA A 174 -0.87 25.41 0.95
CA ALA A 174 -0.56 26.31 2.06
C ALA A 174 -1.63 26.35 3.15
N ASP A 175 -2.91 26.26 2.75
CA ASP A 175 -4.06 26.34 3.66
C ASP A 175 -4.71 24.95 3.72
N GLY A 176 -4.61 24.29 4.89
CA GLY A 176 -5.03 22.90 5.16
C GLY A 176 -6.53 22.64 5.07
N GLY A 177 -7.09 22.82 3.87
CA GLY A 177 -8.51 22.63 3.58
C GLY A 177 -9.00 23.23 2.25
N THR A 178 -8.14 23.87 1.44
CA THR A 178 -8.55 24.36 0.11
C THR A 178 -8.26 23.34 -0.99
N PRO A 179 -9.15 23.19 -2.00
CA PRO A 179 -8.94 22.29 -3.13
C PRO A 179 -7.61 22.58 -3.85
N ARG A 180 -6.95 21.49 -4.26
CA ARG A 180 -5.65 21.52 -4.95
C ARG A 180 -5.74 22.39 -6.21
N GLY A 181 -5.13 23.57 -6.21
CA GLY A 181 -5.06 24.35 -7.45
C GLY A 181 -4.60 25.79 -7.37
N GLN A 182 -4.81 26.53 -6.26
CA GLN A 182 -4.49 27.97 -6.25
C GLN A 182 -4.01 28.47 -4.87
N ARG A 183 -2.79 29.02 -4.87
CA ARG A 183 -2.01 29.68 -3.77
C ARG A 183 -1.13 28.75 -2.91
N GLY A 184 0.13 29.20 -2.75
CA GLY A 184 1.14 28.81 -1.75
C GLY A 184 1.44 27.32 -1.55
N GLN A 185 2.71 26.92 -1.53
CA GLN A 185 3.10 25.55 -1.17
C GLN A 185 3.61 25.51 0.28
N ARG A 186 2.99 24.69 1.12
CA ARG A 186 3.42 24.47 2.52
C ARG A 186 4.65 23.57 2.61
N GLY A 187 4.71 22.59 1.72
CA GLY A 187 5.70 21.53 1.67
C GLY A 187 5.27 20.42 0.71
N ARG A 188 5.77 19.21 0.92
CA ARG A 188 5.44 18.01 0.13
C ARG A 188 5.35 16.79 1.03
N VAL A 189 4.60 15.78 0.59
CA VAL A 189 4.83 14.41 1.04
C VAL A 189 5.80 13.76 0.06
N LEU A 190 6.97 13.34 0.56
CA LEU A 190 7.97 12.59 -0.18
C LEU A 190 7.80 11.10 0.12
N VAL A 191 7.64 10.28 -0.91
CA VAL A 191 7.46 8.83 -0.77
C VAL A 191 8.65 8.12 -1.40
N PHE A 192 9.52 7.56 -0.55
CA PHE A 192 10.53 6.60 -0.95
C PHE A 192 9.94 5.20 -0.86
N ALA A 193 10.23 4.31 -1.80
CA ALA A 193 9.69 2.97 -1.79
C ALA A 193 10.76 1.95 -2.19
N LEU A 194 10.87 0.87 -1.41
CA LEU A 194 11.90 -0.16 -1.58
C LEU A 194 11.32 -1.55 -1.36
N ALA A 195 11.92 -2.54 -2.02
CA ALA A 195 11.53 -3.94 -1.89
C ALA A 195 12.70 -4.82 -1.48
N MET A 196 12.42 -5.90 -0.74
CA MET A 196 13.42 -6.80 -0.17
C MET A 196 13.23 -8.27 -0.59
N PRO A 197 14.31 -9.07 -0.60
CA PRO A 197 14.22 -10.51 -0.82
C PRO A 197 13.31 -11.25 0.16
N SER A 198 13.18 -10.75 1.40
CA SER A 198 12.32 -11.37 2.40
C SER A 198 10.84 -11.43 1.99
N ALA A 199 10.41 -10.53 1.08
CA ALA A 199 9.07 -10.50 0.47
C ALA A 199 9.03 -11.12 -0.95
N GLY A 200 10.02 -11.96 -1.29
CA GLY A 200 10.04 -12.67 -2.57
C GLY A 200 10.47 -11.82 -3.76
N VAL A 201 11.24 -10.74 -3.55
CA VAL A 201 11.86 -9.95 -4.62
C VAL A 201 13.26 -10.48 -4.94
N PRO A 202 13.49 -11.06 -6.13
CA PRO A 202 14.83 -11.52 -6.53
C PRO A 202 15.83 -10.37 -6.65
N LEU A 203 17.11 -10.64 -6.34
CA LEU A 203 18.18 -9.64 -6.41
C LEU A 203 18.32 -9.04 -7.82
N GLU A 204 18.16 -9.86 -8.84
CA GLU A 204 18.25 -9.48 -10.25
C GLU A 204 17.17 -8.50 -10.70
N TRP A 205 16.08 -8.37 -9.94
CA TRP A 205 15.02 -7.40 -10.22
C TRP A 205 15.39 -5.97 -9.82
N GLY A 206 16.43 -5.80 -9.00
CA GLY A 206 16.99 -4.50 -8.67
C GLY A 206 17.37 -3.71 -9.93
N ALA A 207 16.95 -2.45 -9.96
CA ALA A 207 17.32 -1.51 -11.00
C ALA A 207 18.84 -1.24 -10.95
N THR A 208 19.43 -1.02 -12.12
CA THR A 208 20.85 -0.61 -12.24
C THR A 208 20.92 0.65 -13.08
N ALA A 209 22.10 1.26 -13.20
CA ALA A 209 22.31 2.42 -14.07
C ALA A 209 21.87 2.21 -15.54
N ARG A 210 21.76 0.95 -16.00
CA ARG A 210 21.42 0.62 -17.39
C ARG A 210 20.27 -0.37 -17.53
N ARG A 211 19.56 -0.67 -16.44
CA ARG A 211 18.52 -1.69 -16.42
C ARG A 211 17.36 -1.23 -15.56
N ALA A 212 16.16 -1.34 -16.10
CA ALA A 212 14.92 -1.12 -15.37
C ALA A 212 14.86 -2.03 -14.14
N GLY A 213 13.97 -1.75 -13.20
CA GLY A 213 13.78 -2.59 -12.01
C GLY A 213 13.18 -1.84 -10.85
N VAL A 214 13.19 -2.48 -9.69
CA VAL A 214 12.78 -1.89 -8.42
C VAL A 214 13.95 -1.22 -7.70
N ASP A 215 13.65 -0.25 -6.85
CA ASP A 215 14.60 0.24 -5.85
C ASP A 215 14.75 -0.86 -4.78
N PHE A 216 15.88 -1.55 -4.86
CA PHE A 216 16.07 -2.82 -4.17
C PHE A 216 16.93 -2.64 -2.93
N LEU A 217 16.50 -3.26 -1.83
CA LEU A 217 17.27 -3.35 -0.60
C LEU A 217 17.58 -4.81 -0.27
N PRO A 218 18.86 -5.22 -0.16
CA PRO A 218 19.22 -6.60 0.16
C PRO A 218 18.66 -7.12 1.50
N GLY A 219 18.41 -6.22 2.45
CA GLY A 219 17.81 -6.53 3.75
C GLY A 219 17.98 -5.39 4.75
N PRO A 220 17.32 -5.49 5.92
CA PRO A 220 17.44 -4.50 6.98
C PRO A 220 18.87 -4.46 7.55
N SER A 221 19.48 -3.29 7.59
CA SER A 221 20.79 -3.07 8.23
C SER A 221 21.00 -1.60 8.60
N ALA A 222 21.91 -1.33 9.52
CA ALA A 222 22.30 0.04 9.86
C ALA A 222 22.85 0.80 8.64
N GLN A 223 23.69 0.15 7.83
CA GLN A 223 24.23 0.74 6.60
C GLN A 223 23.12 1.11 5.61
N ALA A 224 22.13 0.23 5.43
CA ALA A 224 20.97 0.53 4.61
C ALA A 224 20.21 1.75 5.12
N ALA A 225 19.97 1.83 6.43
CA ALA A 225 19.29 2.96 7.07
C ALA A 225 20.07 4.27 6.86
N ASP A 226 21.41 4.25 6.98
CA ASP A 226 22.26 5.42 6.74
C ASP A 226 22.19 5.91 5.28
N VAL A 227 22.21 4.98 4.31
CA VAL A 227 22.05 5.31 2.88
C VAL A 227 20.69 5.96 2.62
N LEU A 228 19.63 5.43 3.22
CA LEU A 228 18.28 5.97 3.13
C LEU A 228 18.17 7.33 3.81
N ALA A 229 18.75 7.51 5.00
CA ALA A 229 18.81 8.78 5.71
C ALA A 229 19.53 9.85 4.88
N HIS A 230 20.63 9.49 4.20
CA HIS A 230 21.32 10.40 3.29
C HIS A 230 20.43 10.80 2.10
N ARG A 231 19.76 9.83 1.46
CA ARG A 231 18.81 10.09 0.34
C ARG A 231 17.66 11.00 0.77
N ILE A 232 17.11 10.77 1.97
CA ILE A 232 16.08 11.63 2.57
C ILE A 232 16.63 13.04 2.76
N GLY A 233 17.82 13.20 3.35
CA GLY A 233 18.47 14.49 3.58
C GLY A 233 18.72 15.29 2.30
N GLN A 234 19.05 14.62 1.17
CA GLN A 234 19.24 15.29 -0.13
C GLN A 234 17.93 15.80 -0.74
N ALA A 235 16.81 15.10 -0.51
CA ALA A 235 15.53 15.43 -1.12
C ALA A 235 14.67 16.38 -0.28
N ARG A 236 14.76 16.25 1.05
CA ARG A 236 13.89 16.93 2.04
C ARG A 236 14.19 18.42 2.09
N ARG A 237 13.12 19.21 2.15
CA ARG A 237 13.13 20.65 2.41
C ARG A 237 12.29 20.97 3.65
N PRO A 238 12.44 22.16 4.27
CA PRO A 238 11.56 22.59 5.34
C PRO A 238 10.08 22.47 4.95
N GLY A 239 9.27 21.89 5.84
CA GLY A 239 7.83 21.65 5.61
C GLY A 239 7.49 20.35 4.88
N ASP A 240 8.49 19.60 4.39
CA ASP A 240 8.25 18.27 3.82
C ASP A 240 8.06 17.20 4.91
N LEU A 241 7.12 16.28 4.64
CA LEU A 241 6.91 15.02 5.35
C LEU A 241 7.45 13.86 4.52
N VAL A 242 8.05 12.87 5.17
CA VAL A 242 8.71 11.74 4.52
C VAL A 242 8.04 10.42 4.89
N VAL A 243 7.58 9.69 3.88
CA VAL A 243 7.09 8.31 4.00
C VAL A 243 8.12 7.37 3.37
N VAL A 244 8.53 6.34 4.09
CA VAL A 244 9.32 5.22 3.54
C VAL A 244 8.41 4.01 3.46
N SER A 245 8.06 3.61 2.23
CA SER A 245 7.27 2.41 1.95
C SER A 245 8.19 1.21 1.73
N LEU A 246 7.93 0.10 2.42
CA LEU A 246 8.76 -1.09 2.43
C LEU A 246 7.93 -2.33 2.10
N HIS A 247 8.31 -3.04 1.05
CA HIS A 247 7.73 -4.35 0.74
C HIS A 247 8.71 -5.44 1.21
N TRP A 248 8.42 -6.03 2.37
CA TRP A 248 9.38 -6.79 3.18
C TRP A 248 8.73 -7.85 4.09
N GLY A 249 9.53 -8.82 4.52
CA GLY A 249 9.14 -9.78 5.55
C GLY A 249 8.19 -10.87 5.03
N SER A 250 7.74 -11.73 5.95
CA SER A 250 6.86 -12.85 5.59
C SER A 250 5.44 -12.38 5.23
N ASN A 251 4.80 -13.10 4.31
CA ASN A 251 3.42 -12.85 3.90
C ASN A 251 2.39 -13.18 4.99
N TRP A 252 2.74 -14.09 5.89
CA TRP A 252 1.88 -14.56 6.98
C TRP A 252 2.65 -14.56 8.30
N GLY A 253 1.92 -14.35 9.41
CA GLY A 253 2.46 -14.37 10.76
C GLY A 253 2.36 -13.02 11.46
N TRP A 254 2.01 -13.08 12.75
CA TRP A 254 1.83 -11.93 13.63
C TRP A 254 3.14 -11.41 14.26
N GLU A 255 4.17 -12.24 14.29
CA GLU A 255 5.48 -11.85 14.83
C GLU A 255 6.16 -10.82 13.92
N ILE A 256 6.67 -9.75 14.52
CA ILE A 256 7.48 -8.76 13.83
C ILE A 256 8.95 -9.05 14.16
N PRO A 257 9.78 -9.41 13.17
CA PRO A 257 11.19 -9.69 13.40
C PRO A 257 11.94 -8.52 14.10
N PRO A 258 12.81 -8.76 15.09
CA PRO A 258 13.51 -7.69 15.81
C PRO A 258 14.39 -6.78 14.93
N ASP A 259 14.93 -7.31 13.84
CA ASP A 259 15.69 -6.56 12.84
C ASP A 259 14.81 -5.63 12.02
N HIS A 260 13.56 -6.02 11.73
CA HIS A 260 12.56 -5.14 11.12
C HIS A 260 12.22 -3.96 12.05
N VAL A 261 12.01 -4.23 13.35
CA VAL A 261 11.77 -3.19 14.36
C VAL A 261 12.94 -2.22 14.42
N THR A 262 14.15 -2.75 14.57
CA THR A 262 15.39 -1.95 14.63
C THR A 262 15.58 -1.11 13.38
N PHE A 263 15.31 -1.67 12.19
CA PHE A 263 15.42 -0.96 10.93
C PHE A 263 14.37 0.16 10.79
N ALA A 264 13.11 -0.10 11.14
CA ALA A 264 12.06 0.91 11.13
C ALA A 264 12.41 2.08 12.06
N HIS A 265 12.91 1.79 13.27
CA HIS A 265 13.38 2.81 14.22
C HIS A 265 14.55 3.62 13.64
N ALA A 266 15.52 2.97 13.02
CA ALA A 266 16.65 3.64 12.37
C ALA A 266 16.22 4.54 11.20
N LEU A 267 15.18 4.16 10.44
CA LEU A 267 14.62 5.02 9.38
C LEU A 267 13.93 6.26 9.96
N ILE A 268 13.15 6.10 11.04
CA ILE A 268 12.53 7.23 11.74
C ILE A 268 13.60 8.19 12.27
N ASP A 269 14.64 7.65 12.89
CA ASP A 269 15.79 8.43 13.40
C ASP A 269 16.57 9.10 12.26
N GLY A 270 16.65 8.44 11.10
CA GLY A 270 17.25 8.94 9.85
C GLY A 270 16.42 9.98 9.09
N GLY A 271 15.25 10.37 9.63
CA GLY A 271 14.44 11.46 9.09
C GLY A 271 13.15 11.03 8.39
N ALA A 272 12.79 9.75 8.38
CA ALA A 272 11.44 9.33 8.01
C ALA A 272 10.42 9.84 9.05
N ASP A 273 9.22 10.17 8.59
CA ASP A 273 8.09 10.56 9.44
C ASP A 273 7.06 9.43 9.56
N VAL A 274 6.99 8.55 8.55
CA VAL A 274 6.19 7.33 8.55
C VAL A 274 6.96 6.17 7.89
N VAL A 275 6.87 4.98 8.47
CA VAL A 275 7.21 3.71 7.80
C VAL A 275 5.91 3.02 7.37
N HIS A 276 5.79 2.68 6.09
CA HIS A 276 4.59 2.11 5.46
C HIS A 276 4.90 0.72 4.88
N GLY A 277 4.71 -0.32 5.69
CA GLY A 277 5.04 -1.70 5.37
C GLY A 277 3.96 -2.44 4.59
N HIS A 278 4.39 -3.35 3.71
CA HIS A 278 3.59 -4.17 2.78
C HIS A 278 4.03 -5.64 2.81
N SER A 279 3.48 -6.48 1.92
CA SER A 279 3.74 -7.91 1.72
C SER A 279 3.01 -8.85 2.66
N SER A 280 2.66 -8.42 3.88
CA SER A 280 1.81 -9.24 4.75
C SER A 280 0.38 -9.22 4.21
N HIS A 281 -0.21 -10.38 3.94
CA HIS A 281 -1.58 -10.48 3.39
C HIS A 281 -2.67 -10.17 4.42
N HIS A 282 -2.29 -9.99 5.69
CA HIS A 282 -3.14 -9.50 6.77
C HIS A 282 -2.51 -8.27 7.44
N PRO A 283 -3.31 -7.35 8.01
CA PRO A 283 -2.77 -6.22 8.74
C PRO A 283 -1.97 -6.66 9.97
N ARG A 284 -0.85 -5.98 10.22
CA ARG A 284 0.02 -6.16 11.38
C ARG A 284 -0.15 -5.01 12.38
N PRO A 285 0.23 -5.19 13.66
CA PRO A 285 0.05 -4.15 14.66
C PRO A 285 0.81 -2.86 14.30
N PRO A 286 0.20 -1.67 14.46
CA PRO A 286 0.92 -0.41 14.35
C PRO A 286 1.80 -0.17 15.59
N GLU A 287 2.85 0.63 15.41
CA GLU A 287 3.68 1.15 16.50
C GLU A 287 3.81 2.69 16.38
N VAL A 288 3.94 3.35 17.52
CA VAL A 288 4.37 4.75 17.58
C VAL A 288 5.76 4.85 18.20
N TYR A 289 6.78 5.02 17.35
CA TYR A 289 8.16 5.20 17.78
C TYR A 289 8.55 6.68 17.75
N ARG A 290 9.02 7.24 18.89
CA ARG A 290 9.36 8.67 19.03
C ARG A 290 8.27 9.63 18.55
N GLY A 291 7.01 9.23 18.73
CA GLY A 291 5.83 9.99 18.31
C GLY A 291 5.49 9.86 16.83
N LYS A 292 6.22 9.07 16.04
CA LYS A 292 6.02 8.86 14.59
C LYS A 292 5.47 7.46 14.30
N LEU A 293 4.77 7.32 13.19
CA LEU A 293 4.01 6.11 12.86
C LEU A 293 4.88 5.06 12.16
N VAL A 294 4.79 3.82 12.63
CA VAL A 294 5.33 2.64 11.95
C VAL A 294 4.18 1.65 11.70
N LEU A 295 3.91 1.37 10.42
CA LEU A 295 3.03 0.30 9.99
C LEU A 295 3.91 -0.84 9.47
N TYR A 296 4.00 -1.96 10.20
CA TYR A 296 4.89 -3.06 9.83
C TYR A 296 4.41 -3.85 8.61
N GLY A 297 3.10 -3.86 8.37
CA GLY A 297 2.45 -4.53 7.25
C GLY A 297 0.98 -4.14 7.22
N CYS A 298 0.52 -3.53 6.13
CA CYS A 298 -0.84 -2.98 6.06
C CYS A 298 -1.90 -4.03 5.71
N GLY A 299 -1.51 -5.24 5.33
CA GLY A 299 -2.45 -6.21 4.75
C GLY A 299 -2.67 -5.98 3.27
N ASP A 300 -3.42 -6.88 2.66
CA ASP A 300 -4.03 -6.60 1.36
C ASP A 300 -5.21 -5.63 1.57
N LEU A 301 -5.47 -4.77 0.59
CA LEU A 301 -6.69 -3.98 0.53
C LEU A 301 -7.64 -4.51 -0.55
N VAL A 302 -7.13 -4.79 -1.75
CA VAL A 302 -7.93 -5.36 -2.85
C VAL A 302 -7.15 -6.53 -3.43
N ASN A 303 -7.77 -7.71 -3.54
CA ASN A 303 -7.20 -8.91 -4.14
C ASN A 303 -8.33 -9.89 -4.56
N ASP A 304 -7.95 -11.07 -5.05
CA ASP A 304 -8.86 -12.16 -5.44
C ASP A 304 -8.70 -13.42 -4.57
N TYR A 305 -8.41 -13.26 -3.27
CA TYR A 305 -8.13 -14.38 -2.35
C TYR A 305 -9.37 -15.07 -1.80
N GLU A 306 -10.56 -14.50 -2.00
CA GLU A 306 -11.81 -15.07 -1.49
C GLU A 306 -12.00 -16.52 -1.95
N GLY A 307 -12.20 -17.43 -0.99
CA GLY A 307 -12.36 -18.86 -1.25
C GLY A 307 -11.06 -19.67 -1.32
N ILE A 308 -9.89 -19.03 -1.23
CA ILE A 308 -8.61 -19.73 -1.06
C ILE A 308 -8.47 -20.17 0.41
N ALA A 309 -8.24 -21.47 0.64
CA ALA A 309 -8.16 -22.06 1.96
C ALA A 309 -6.71 -22.18 2.49
N GLY A 310 -6.56 -22.34 3.81
CA GLY A 310 -5.29 -22.67 4.48
C GLY A 310 -4.67 -21.55 5.32
N TYR A 311 -5.27 -20.36 5.33
CA TYR A 311 -4.81 -19.18 6.07
C TYR A 311 -5.92 -18.51 6.90
N GLU A 312 -7.00 -19.23 7.18
CA GLU A 312 -8.21 -18.71 7.82
C GLU A 312 -7.95 -18.12 9.22
N GLU A 313 -6.89 -18.57 9.90
CA GLU A 313 -6.47 -18.05 11.20
C GLU A 313 -6.07 -16.56 11.15
N PHE A 314 -5.62 -16.08 10.00
CA PHE A 314 -5.19 -14.70 9.80
C PHE A 314 -6.34 -13.76 9.42
N ARG A 315 -7.50 -14.33 9.05
CA ARG A 315 -8.67 -13.57 8.57
C ARG A 315 -8.29 -12.57 7.49
N ASP A 316 -7.66 -13.09 6.44
CA ASP A 316 -7.37 -12.34 5.23
C ASP A 316 -8.63 -12.01 4.43
N ASP A 317 -9.84 -12.15 4.97
CA ASP A 317 -11.01 -11.46 4.45
C ASP A 317 -11.12 -10.05 5.05
N LEU A 318 -10.49 -9.77 6.20
CA LEU A 318 -10.57 -8.50 6.90
C LEU A 318 -9.44 -7.54 6.49
N ARG A 319 -9.80 -6.33 6.06
CA ARG A 319 -8.88 -5.30 5.56
C ARG A 319 -8.90 -4.05 6.43
N LEU A 320 -7.85 -3.24 6.34
CA LEU A 320 -7.77 -1.94 7.00
C LEU A 320 -7.34 -0.83 6.03
N CYS A 321 -8.09 0.27 6.04
CA CYS A 321 -7.62 1.54 5.50
C CYS A 321 -7.09 2.41 6.64
N HIS A 322 -5.80 2.76 6.62
CA HIS A 322 -5.16 3.53 7.69
C HIS A 322 -5.24 5.03 7.39
N LEU A 323 -5.99 5.77 8.19
CA LEU A 323 -6.19 7.21 8.09
C LEU A 323 -5.40 7.91 9.20
N ALA A 324 -4.22 8.41 8.84
CA ALA A 324 -3.31 9.07 9.77
C ALA A 324 -3.37 10.60 9.63
N ARG A 325 -3.32 11.32 10.76
CA ARG A 325 -3.11 12.78 10.79
C ARG A 325 -1.76 13.07 11.42
N LEU A 326 -0.92 13.81 10.71
CA LEU A 326 0.43 14.16 11.14
C LEU A 326 0.54 15.65 11.46
N GLU A 327 1.31 15.95 12.51
CA GLU A 327 1.83 17.28 12.76
C GLU A 327 2.78 17.66 11.62
N PRO A 328 2.54 18.75 10.88
CA PRO A 328 3.17 18.86 9.56
C PRO A 328 4.65 19.28 9.55
N ASP A 329 5.19 19.78 10.66
CA ASP A 329 6.58 20.22 10.78
C ASP A 329 7.46 19.18 11.48
N THR A 330 6.85 18.33 12.31
CA THR A 330 7.55 17.33 13.14
C THR A 330 7.33 15.90 12.63
N GLY A 331 6.30 15.68 11.81
CA GLY A 331 5.85 14.36 11.40
C GLY A 331 5.24 13.52 12.52
N ARG A 332 5.05 14.11 13.72
CA ARG A 332 4.47 13.38 14.86
C ARG A 332 3.02 13.01 14.54
N LEU A 333 2.66 11.77 14.84
CA LEU A 333 1.29 11.29 14.71
C LEU A 333 0.40 12.04 15.72
N ALA A 334 -0.62 12.71 15.21
CA ALA A 334 -1.67 13.34 15.99
C ALA A 334 -2.85 12.36 16.20
N GLU A 335 -3.19 11.60 15.17
CA GLU A 335 -4.29 10.64 15.19
C GLU A 335 -4.02 9.50 14.20
N LEU A 336 -4.35 8.27 14.56
CA LEU A 336 -4.52 7.15 13.62
C LEU A 336 -5.91 6.55 13.82
N ARG A 337 -6.73 6.61 12.77
CA ARG A 337 -7.95 5.82 12.61
C ARG A 337 -7.71 4.73 11.59
N MET A 338 -8.19 3.52 11.82
CA MET A 338 -8.12 2.42 10.86
C MET A 338 -9.54 1.94 10.61
N VAL A 339 -9.99 2.01 9.35
CA VAL A 339 -11.35 1.66 8.94
C VAL A 339 -11.42 0.16 8.64
N PRO A 340 -12.15 -0.65 9.44
CA PRO A 340 -12.32 -2.08 9.21
C PRO A 340 -13.24 -2.36 8.04
N LEU A 341 -12.76 -3.17 7.11
CA LEU A 341 -13.47 -3.60 5.92
C LEU A 341 -13.41 -5.12 5.82
N ARG A 342 -14.30 -5.70 5.02
CA ARG A 342 -14.30 -7.12 4.67
C ARG A 342 -14.39 -7.29 3.15
N ALA A 343 -13.56 -8.15 2.58
CA ALA A 343 -13.69 -8.60 1.20
C ALA A 343 -14.85 -9.61 1.09
N ARG A 344 -15.82 -9.31 0.22
CA ARG A 344 -16.94 -10.20 -0.12
C ARG A 344 -17.43 -9.93 -1.54
N GLY A 345 -17.36 -10.93 -2.41
CA GLY A 345 -17.76 -10.82 -3.81
C GLY A 345 -16.83 -9.91 -4.62
N LEU A 346 -15.52 -10.01 -4.39
CA LEU A 346 -14.48 -9.19 -5.01
C LEU A 346 -14.72 -7.69 -4.82
N ARG A 347 -15.27 -7.31 -3.65
CA ARG A 347 -15.60 -5.95 -3.25
C ARG A 347 -15.40 -5.78 -1.75
N LEU A 348 -15.04 -4.56 -1.33
CA LEU A 348 -14.96 -4.20 0.09
C LEU A 348 -16.32 -3.74 0.64
N GLU A 349 -16.77 -4.41 1.70
CA GLU A 349 -17.91 -4.04 2.55
C GLU A 349 -17.39 -3.54 3.92
N HIS A 350 -18.25 -2.88 4.71
CA HIS A 350 -17.93 -2.62 6.11
C HIS A 350 -17.82 -3.93 6.90
N ALA A 351 -16.78 -4.05 7.74
CA ALA A 351 -16.73 -5.15 8.68
C ALA A 351 -17.85 -4.99 9.73
N SER A 352 -18.46 -6.11 10.13
CA SER A 352 -19.43 -6.15 11.22
C SER A 352 -18.76 -5.81 12.56
N GLY A 353 -19.56 -5.44 13.57
CA GLY A 353 -19.04 -5.15 14.90
C GLY A 353 -18.24 -6.31 15.52
N GLY A 354 -18.62 -7.56 15.23
CA GLY A 354 -17.88 -8.75 15.69
C GLY A 354 -16.53 -8.91 14.99
N GLU A 355 -16.45 -8.62 13.70
CA GLU A 355 -15.20 -8.65 12.91
C GLU A 355 -14.26 -7.50 13.31
N THR A 356 -14.80 -6.30 13.53
CA THR A 356 -14.07 -5.16 14.09
C THR A 356 -13.50 -5.48 15.47
N GLU A 357 -14.29 -6.10 16.35
CA GLU A 357 -13.82 -6.49 17.68
C GLU A 357 -12.76 -7.60 17.62
N TRP A 358 -12.86 -8.51 16.65
CA TRP A 358 -11.81 -9.49 16.39
C TRP A 358 -10.50 -8.80 15.99
N LEU A 359 -10.52 -7.91 14.99
CA LEU A 359 -9.36 -7.13 14.56
C LEU A 359 -8.75 -6.35 15.73
N ARG A 360 -9.57 -5.64 16.50
CA ARG A 360 -9.13 -4.87 17.66
C ARG A 360 -8.38 -5.73 18.66
N ARG A 361 -8.93 -6.89 19.05
CA ARG A 361 -8.31 -7.80 20.02
C ARG A 361 -7.03 -8.41 19.50
N THR A 362 -7.03 -8.91 18.26
CA THR A 362 -5.88 -9.54 17.63
C THR A 362 -4.72 -8.55 17.50
N LEU A 363 -4.98 -7.36 16.96
CA LEU A 363 -3.97 -6.32 16.81
C LEU A 363 -3.49 -5.79 18.16
N THR A 364 -4.37 -5.60 19.15
CA THR A 364 -3.95 -5.20 20.52
C THR A 364 -3.05 -6.26 21.15
N ALA A 365 -3.34 -7.55 20.95
CA ALA A 365 -2.51 -8.63 21.47
C ALA A 365 -1.13 -8.66 20.80
N ALA A 366 -1.09 -8.51 19.47
CA ALA A 366 0.15 -8.46 18.71
C ALA A 366 0.97 -7.18 19.00
N ALA A 367 0.32 -6.08 19.35
CA ALA A 367 0.97 -4.79 19.64
C ALA A 367 1.50 -4.66 21.07
N ARG A 368 1.30 -5.66 21.94
CA ARG A 368 1.77 -5.63 23.34
C ARG A 368 3.26 -5.27 23.50
N PRO A 369 4.21 -5.80 22.68
CA PRO A 369 5.62 -5.43 22.79
C PRO A 369 5.87 -3.93 22.55
N PHE A 370 4.99 -3.24 21.83
CA PHE A 370 5.09 -1.82 21.49
C PHE A 370 4.29 -0.91 22.43
N GLY A 371 3.60 -1.47 23.43
CA GLY A 371 2.74 -0.70 24.34
C GLY A 371 1.57 0.01 23.66
N THR A 372 1.18 -0.42 22.46
CA THR A 372 0.12 0.24 21.68
C THR A 372 -1.24 -0.33 22.05
N HIS A 373 -2.22 0.56 22.27
CA HIS A 373 -3.58 0.21 22.64
C HIS A 373 -4.59 0.68 21.60
N LEU A 374 -5.54 -0.20 21.24
CA LEU A 374 -6.60 0.10 20.27
C LEU A 374 -7.98 0.08 20.93
N SER A 375 -8.79 1.09 20.64
CA SER A 375 -10.22 1.11 20.94
C SER A 375 -11.04 1.11 19.64
N THR A 376 -12.35 0.91 19.77
CA THR A 376 -13.29 1.19 18.68
C THR A 376 -13.96 2.54 18.94
N ASP A 377 -14.03 3.41 17.93
CA ASP A 377 -14.77 4.67 18.02
C ASP A 377 -16.27 4.50 17.73
N LYS A 378 -17.03 5.59 17.79
CA LYS A 378 -18.49 5.59 17.55
C LYS A 378 -18.88 5.21 16.12
N ASP A 379 -17.96 5.35 15.18
CA ASP A 379 -18.18 5.09 13.75
C ASP A 379 -17.70 3.68 13.37
N GLY A 380 -17.27 2.89 14.36
CA GLY A 380 -16.80 1.52 14.18
C GLY A 380 -15.34 1.41 13.73
N ASN A 381 -14.59 2.52 13.71
CA ASN A 381 -13.17 2.49 13.35
C ASN A 381 -12.31 2.08 14.55
N LEU A 382 -11.13 1.51 14.26
CA LEU A 382 -10.11 1.31 15.29
C LEU A 382 -9.32 2.60 15.49
N ALA A 383 -9.23 3.07 16.72
CA ALA A 383 -8.47 4.26 17.10
C ALA A 383 -7.26 3.86 17.96
N LEU A 384 -6.09 4.42 17.64
CA LEU A 384 -4.86 4.23 18.40
C LEU A 384 -4.79 5.22 19.58
N HIS A 385 -4.49 4.71 20.76
CA HIS A 385 -4.24 5.50 21.98
C HIS A 385 -2.78 5.38 22.43
N ARG A 386 -2.29 6.42 23.09
CA ARG A 386 -0.95 6.51 23.68
C ARG A 386 -1.01 6.43 25.19
#